data_AF-A0A939YUL1-F1
#
_entry.id   AF-A0A939YUL1-F1
#
_cell.length_a   1.000
_cell.length_b   1.000
_cell.length_c   1.000
_cell.angle_alpha   90.00
_cell.angle_beta   90.00
_cell.angle_gamma   90.00
#
_symmetry.space_group_name_H-M   'P 1'
#
loop_
_entity.id
_entity.type
_entity.pdbx_description
1 polymer ?
#
loop_
_entity_poly.entity_id
_entity_poly.type
_entity_poly.pdbx_seq_one_letter_code
_entity_poly.pdbx_strand_id
1 'polypeptide(L)'
;ACTFVTAFVVFVFAEMIPKSYAKACSETLAPRVAGSLIFFMKLLTPVSILFSGISHAVTKMVGSDGTDEPTVTEEELFDIIENIDEEDKIDEDAAELVQSALEFTVKTVNFVLTPWSSTVKISRSMSDEEILQVITEGHFSRLPVVDENGELEGILHIRKFLKAKIRGRKALKARSMLDKPFYLPLYMPIDDALDALSSNRSHMAIVQRGDGSIAGIVTVEDILEELVGEIYDEEEGGLPK
;
A
#
# COMPACT_ATOMS: atom_id res chain seq x y z
N ALA A 1 -29.44 -32.85 -25.92
CA ALA A 1 -29.63 -32.14 -27.19
C ALA A 1 -30.66 -31.01 -27.07
N CYS A 2 -31.94 -31.29 -26.78
CA CYS A 2 -32.98 -30.24 -26.71
C CYS A 2 -32.69 -29.12 -25.68
N THR A 3 -32.24 -29.45 -24.47
CA THR A 3 -31.92 -28.44 -23.44
C THR A 3 -30.79 -27.49 -23.88
N PHE A 4 -29.77 -28.01 -24.57
CA PHE A 4 -28.67 -27.21 -25.11
C PHE A 4 -29.16 -26.27 -26.23
N VAL A 5 -30.02 -26.76 -27.10
CA VAL A 5 -30.62 -25.95 -28.17
C VAL A 5 -31.50 -24.86 -27.56
N THR A 6 -32.34 -25.19 -26.57
CA THR A 6 -33.19 -24.20 -25.90
C THR A 6 -32.36 -23.17 -25.14
N ALA A 7 -31.33 -23.59 -24.40
CA ALA A 7 -30.43 -22.67 -23.69
C ALA A 7 -29.70 -21.73 -24.66
N PHE A 8 -29.18 -22.26 -25.77
CA PHE A 8 -28.52 -21.46 -26.80
C PHE A 8 -29.47 -20.46 -27.46
N VAL A 9 -30.69 -20.87 -27.80
CA VAL A 9 -31.69 -19.98 -28.40
C VAL A 9 -32.10 -18.89 -27.41
N VAL A 10 -32.34 -19.22 -26.14
CA VAL A 10 -32.67 -18.22 -25.12
C VAL A 10 -31.50 -17.26 -24.91
N PHE A 11 -30.26 -17.76 -24.78
CA PHE A 11 -29.08 -16.93 -24.64
C PHE A 11 -28.91 -15.94 -25.80
N VAL A 12 -29.04 -16.41 -27.05
CA VAL A 12 -28.85 -15.54 -28.22
C VAL A 12 -29.97 -14.51 -28.34
N PHE A 13 -31.23 -14.93 -28.26
CA PHE A 13 -32.37 -14.06 -28.58
C PHE A 13 -32.90 -13.25 -27.40
N ALA A 14 -32.77 -13.75 -26.17
CA ALA A 14 -33.24 -13.05 -24.98
C ALA A 14 -32.14 -12.24 -24.29
N GLU A 15 -30.87 -12.59 -24.49
CA GLU A 15 -29.76 -11.95 -23.80
C GLU A 15 -28.78 -11.25 -24.75
N MET A 16 -28.12 -11.99 -25.64
CA MET A 16 -27.02 -11.47 -26.44
C MET A 16 -27.46 -10.39 -27.44
N ILE A 17 -28.49 -10.67 -28.26
CA ILE A 17 -29.00 -9.73 -29.26
C ILE A 17 -29.63 -8.49 -28.61
N PRO A 18 -30.52 -8.61 -27.60
CA PRO A 18 -31.11 -7.44 -26.96
C PRO A 18 -30.08 -6.55 -26.25
N LYS A 19 -29.11 -7.13 -25.54
CA LYS A 19 -28.04 -6.36 -24.87
C LYS A 19 -27.16 -5.64 -25.90
N SER A 20 -26.75 -6.32 -26.96
CA SER A 20 -25.93 -5.72 -28.02
C SER A 20 -26.68 -4.58 -28.74
N TYR A 21 -27.97 -4.75 -29.02
CA TYR A 21 -28.81 -3.70 -29.62
C TYR A 21 -29.03 -2.51 -28.67
N ALA A 22 -29.26 -2.77 -27.38
CA ALA A 22 -29.38 -1.73 -26.36
C ALA A 22 -28.10 -0.90 -26.24
N LYS A 23 -26.92 -1.54 -26.28
CA LYS A 23 -25.61 -0.87 -26.25
C LYS A 23 -25.38 -0.03 -27.51
N ALA A 24 -25.67 -0.58 -28.68
CA ALA A 24 -25.46 0.09 -29.97
C ALA A 24 -26.42 1.27 -30.24
N CYS A 25 -27.61 1.29 -29.61
CA CYS A 25 -28.63 2.33 -29.80
C CYS A 25 -28.99 3.06 -28.49
N SER A 26 -28.01 3.16 -27.57
CA SER A 26 -28.18 3.74 -26.24
C SER A 26 -28.79 5.15 -26.27
N GLU A 27 -28.33 6.03 -27.17
CA GLU A 27 -28.82 7.41 -27.28
C GLU A 27 -30.31 7.53 -27.66
N THR A 28 -30.86 6.56 -28.39
CA THR A 28 -32.26 6.59 -28.85
C THR A 28 -33.18 5.79 -27.95
N LEU A 29 -32.69 4.69 -27.37
CA LEU A 29 -33.45 3.83 -26.46
C LEU A 29 -33.53 4.41 -25.05
N ALA A 30 -32.48 5.08 -24.57
CA ALA A 30 -32.44 5.70 -23.25
C ALA A 30 -33.62 6.63 -22.97
N PRO A 31 -33.94 7.67 -23.80
CA PRO A 31 -35.08 8.55 -23.53
C PRO A 31 -36.43 7.84 -23.65
N ARG A 32 -36.50 6.73 -24.40
CA ARG A 32 -37.73 5.95 -24.61
C ARG A 32 -38.06 5.05 -23.41
N VAL A 33 -37.04 4.46 -22.80
CA VAL A 33 -37.16 3.61 -21.61
C VAL A 33 -37.16 4.44 -20.32
N ALA A 34 -36.60 5.65 -20.35
CA ALA A 34 -36.59 6.58 -19.21
C ALA A 34 -38.00 6.82 -18.64
N GLY A 35 -39.02 6.97 -19.49
CA GLY A 35 -40.40 7.16 -19.03
C GLY A 35 -40.93 6.00 -18.16
N SER A 36 -40.71 4.76 -18.60
CA SER A 36 -41.06 3.57 -17.81
C SER A 36 -40.22 3.44 -16.54
N LEU A 37 -38.93 3.77 -16.62
CA LEU A 37 -38.03 3.73 -15.47
C LEU A 37 -38.48 4.74 -14.39
N ILE A 38 -38.79 5.98 -14.79
CA ILE A 38 -39.29 7.04 -13.91
C ILE A 38 -40.63 6.65 -13.28
N PHE A 39 -41.51 5.97 -14.02
CA PHE A 39 -42.76 5.45 -13.48
C PHE A 39 -42.49 4.42 -12.36
N PHE A 40 -41.62 3.45 -12.59
CA PHE A 40 -41.25 2.47 -11.57
C PHE A 40 -40.51 3.10 -10.39
N MET A 41 -39.62 4.06 -10.63
CA MET A 41 -38.98 4.82 -9.56
C MET A 41 -40.03 5.50 -8.69
N LYS A 42 -41.02 6.21 -9.27
CA LYS A 42 -42.11 6.83 -8.50
C LYS A 42 -42.97 5.82 -7.76
N LEU A 43 -43.25 4.68 -8.36
CA LEU A 43 -44.04 3.60 -7.75
C LEU A 43 -43.31 2.96 -6.55
N LEU A 44 -41.98 2.81 -6.66
CA LEU A 44 -41.13 2.21 -5.63
C LEU A 44 -40.59 3.22 -4.61
N THR A 45 -40.65 4.52 -4.90
CA THR A 45 -40.29 5.61 -3.97
C THR A 45 -40.93 5.46 -2.59
N PRO A 46 -42.25 5.19 -2.43
CA PRO A 46 -42.85 5.03 -1.10
C PRO A 46 -42.26 3.85 -0.32
N VAL A 47 -41.86 2.79 -1.02
CA VAL A 47 -41.18 1.63 -0.41
C VAL A 47 -39.78 2.04 0.04
N SER A 48 -39.03 2.73 -0.82
CA SER A 48 -37.69 3.23 -0.49
C SER A 48 -37.71 4.17 0.72
N ILE A 49 -38.66 5.11 0.80
CA ILE A 49 -38.82 6.00 1.97
C ILE A 49 -39.11 5.22 3.25
N LEU A 50 -39.93 4.16 3.17
CA LEU A 50 -40.20 3.29 4.33
C LEU A 50 -38.91 2.64 4.83
N PHE A 51 -38.10 2.08 3.94
CA PHE A 51 -36.82 1.47 4.30
C PHE A 51 -35.82 2.49 4.82
N SER A 52 -35.66 3.64 4.15
CA SER A 52 -34.80 4.74 4.62
C SER A 52 -35.24 5.25 5.99
N GLY A 53 -36.55 5.31 6.27
CA GLY A 53 -37.09 5.68 7.58
C GLY A 53 -36.77 4.67 8.68
N ILE A 54 -36.79 3.37 8.35
CA ILE A 54 -36.34 2.31 9.27
C ILE A 54 -34.84 2.45 9.54
N SER A 55 -34.02 2.59 8.49
CA SER A 55 -32.57 2.78 8.64
C SER A 55 -32.25 4.00 9.51
N HIS A 56 -32.86 5.16 9.25
CA HIS A 56 -32.69 6.35 10.07
C HIS A 56 -33.10 6.16 11.53
N ALA A 57 -34.17 5.40 11.81
CA ALA A 57 -34.59 5.09 13.17
C ALA A 57 -33.56 4.21 13.90
N VAL A 58 -32.94 3.27 13.19
CA VAL A 58 -31.86 2.42 13.72
C VAL A 58 -30.58 3.22 13.95
N THR A 59 -30.13 4.01 12.97
CA THR A 59 -28.91 4.84 13.08
C THR A 59 -29.02 5.85 14.21
N LYS A 60 -30.20 6.44 14.40
CA LYS A 60 -30.50 7.34 15.53
C LYS A 60 -30.49 6.63 16.89
N MET A 61 -30.87 5.36 16.95
CA MET A 61 -30.76 4.55 18.18
C MET A 61 -29.31 4.17 18.50
N VAL A 62 -28.45 4.08 17.49
CA VAL A 62 -27.02 3.72 17.62
C VAL A 62 -26.11 4.94 17.84
N GLY A 63 -26.63 6.17 17.64
CA GLY A 63 -25.93 7.41 18.00
C GLY A 63 -24.91 7.90 16.96
N SER A 64 -25.10 7.54 15.68
CA SER A 64 -24.31 8.11 14.59
C SER A 64 -25.05 9.30 13.97
N ASP A 65 -24.39 10.47 13.92
CA ASP A 65 -24.93 11.68 13.29
C ASP A 65 -25.06 11.45 11.78
N GLY A 66 -26.30 11.25 11.34
CA GLY A 66 -26.64 11.01 9.93
C GLY A 66 -26.46 12.27 9.08
N THR A 67 -25.34 12.35 8.37
CA THR A 67 -25.24 13.09 7.12
C THR A 67 -25.26 12.10 5.97
N ASP A 68 -26.41 12.03 5.28
CA ASP A 68 -26.56 11.40 3.96
C ASP A 68 -25.75 12.23 2.94
N GLU A 69 -24.43 12.05 2.92
CA GLU A 69 -23.69 12.14 1.67
C GLU A 69 -23.68 10.72 1.06
N PRO A 70 -23.67 10.56 -0.28
CA PRO A 70 -23.31 9.29 -0.88
C PRO A 70 -21.84 9.07 -0.56
N THR A 71 -21.56 8.63 0.67
CA THR A 71 -20.23 8.26 1.10
C THR A 71 -19.98 6.92 0.45
N VAL A 72 -19.43 6.96 -0.77
CA VAL A 72 -18.78 5.80 -1.36
C VAL A 72 -17.78 5.33 -0.32
N THR A 73 -18.04 4.17 0.27
CA THR A 73 -17.12 3.58 1.24
C THR A 73 -15.83 3.22 0.53
N GLU A 74 -14.72 3.06 1.26
CA GLU A 74 -13.48 2.58 0.65
C GLU A 74 -13.72 1.28 -0.13
N GLU A 75 -14.49 0.35 0.43
CA GLU A 75 -14.91 -0.90 -0.21
C GLU A 75 -15.72 -0.67 -1.50
N GLU A 76 -16.69 0.25 -1.51
CA GLU A 76 -17.44 0.58 -2.73
C GLU A 76 -16.55 1.27 -3.78
N LEU A 77 -15.53 2.04 -3.35
CA LEU A 77 -14.57 2.65 -4.25
C LEU A 77 -13.64 1.59 -4.88
N PHE A 78 -13.21 0.59 -4.10
CA PHE A 78 -12.50 -0.58 -4.61
C PHE A 78 -13.34 -1.31 -5.66
N ASP A 79 -14.61 -1.60 -5.37
CA ASP A 79 -15.51 -2.26 -6.30
C ASP A 79 -15.68 -1.45 -7.60
N ILE A 80 -15.77 -0.12 -7.51
CA ILE A 80 -15.86 0.73 -8.69
C ILE A 80 -14.57 0.66 -9.51
N ILE A 81 -13.39 0.76 -8.88
CA ILE A 81 -12.10 0.72 -9.58
C ILE A 81 -11.88 -0.64 -10.24
N GLU A 82 -12.18 -1.73 -9.55
CA GLU A 82 -12.02 -3.11 -10.05
C GLU A 82 -13.00 -3.44 -11.20
N ASN A 83 -14.19 -2.84 -11.19
CA ASN A 83 -15.26 -3.11 -12.18
C ASN A 83 -15.40 -2.03 -13.27
N ILE A 84 -14.45 -1.10 -13.40
CA ILE A 84 -14.44 -0.17 -14.54
C ILE A 84 -14.16 -0.99 -15.82
N ASP A 85 -15.16 -1.02 -16.71
CA ASP A 85 -15.11 -1.70 -18.01
C ASP A 85 -13.88 -1.27 -18.83
N GLU A 86 -13.24 -2.21 -19.54
CA GLU A 86 -12.08 -1.98 -20.43
C GLU A 86 -12.29 -0.87 -21.49
N GLU A 87 -13.54 -0.45 -21.73
CA GLU A 87 -13.90 0.61 -22.67
C GLU A 87 -13.72 2.03 -22.11
N ASP A 88 -13.79 2.24 -20.78
CA ASP A 88 -13.60 3.53 -20.09
C ASP A 88 -12.25 3.56 -19.37
N LYS A 89 -11.18 3.58 -20.16
CA LYS A 89 -9.76 3.41 -19.78
C LYS A 89 -9.31 4.26 -18.58
N ILE A 90 -9.29 3.65 -17.39
CA ILE A 90 -8.20 3.89 -16.45
C ILE A 90 -7.04 3.00 -16.91
N ASP A 91 -5.84 3.56 -16.95
CA ASP A 91 -4.61 2.81 -17.24
C ASP A 91 -4.42 1.73 -16.16
N GLU A 92 -4.07 0.51 -16.53
CA GLU A 92 -3.94 -0.62 -15.56
C GLU A 92 -2.96 -0.26 -14.44
N ASP A 93 -1.84 0.37 -14.81
CA ASP A 93 -0.84 0.91 -13.89
C ASP A 93 -1.43 2.00 -12.96
N ALA A 94 -2.34 2.84 -13.48
CA ALA A 94 -2.99 3.87 -12.67
C ALA A 94 -4.01 3.28 -11.70
N ALA A 95 -4.72 2.22 -12.10
CA ALA A 95 -5.63 1.49 -11.21
C ALA A 95 -4.85 0.83 -10.06
N GLU A 96 -3.72 0.19 -10.36
CA GLU A 96 -2.84 -0.44 -9.36
C GLU A 96 -2.26 0.59 -8.36
N LEU A 97 -1.84 1.76 -8.83
CA LEU A 97 -1.38 2.84 -7.96
C LEU A 97 -2.48 3.36 -7.03
N VAL A 98 -3.71 3.52 -7.54
CA VAL A 98 -4.84 3.95 -6.70
C VAL A 98 -5.19 2.88 -5.67
N GLN A 99 -5.18 1.61 -6.07
CA GLN A 99 -5.39 0.48 -5.17
C GLN A 99 -4.35 0.44 -4.05
N SER A 100 -3.06 0.54 -4.41
CA SER A 100 -1.94 0.58 -3.48
C SER A 100 -2.04 1.76 -2.52
N ALA A 101 -2.43 2.94 -2.99
CA ALA A 101 -2.64 4.12 -2.15
C ALA A 101 -3.79 3.95 -1.14
N LEU A 102 -4.87 3.27 -1.52
CA LEU A 102 -5.96 2.93 -0.60
C LEU A 102 -5.51 1.92 0.46
N GLU A 103 -4.86 0.83 0.03
CA GLU A 103 -4.33 -0.20 0.94
C GLU A 103 -3.25 0.32 1.88
N PHE A 104 -2.48 1.33 1.46
CA PHE A 104 -1.43 1.95 2.26
C PHE A 104 -1.95 2.47 3.60
N THR A 105 -3.18 3.02 3.61
CA THR A 105 -3.80 3.61 4.81
C THR A 105 -4.13 2.57 5.88
N VAL A 106 -4.32 1.30 5.50
CA VAL A 106 -4.67 0.21 6.43
C VAL A 106 -3.48 -0.67 6.81
N LYS A 107 -2.35 -0.54 6.11
CA LYS A 107 -1.13 -1.32 6.38
C LYS A 107 -0.36 -0.75 7.59
N THR A 108 0.36 -1.64 8.24
CA THR A 108 1.23 -1.30 9.39
C THR A 108 2.68 -1.66 9.07
N VAL A 109 3.63 -1.09 9.82
CA VAL A 109 5.07 -1.34 9.69
C VAL A 109 5.41 -2.83 9.64
N ASN A 110 4.61 -3.69 10.28
CA ASN A 110 4.79 -5.13 10.23
C ASN A 110 4.79 -5.75 8.81
N PHE A 111 4.13 -5.13 7.85
CA PHE A 111 4.05 -5.63 6.48
C PHE A 111 5.29 -5.29 5.63
N VAL A 112 5.96 -4.18 5.95
CA VAL A 112 7.09 -3.64 5.16
C VAL A 112 8.45 -3.83 5.83
N LEU A 113 8.50 -4.37 7.03
CA LEU A 113 9.75 -4.48 7.78
C LEU A 113 10.68 -5.54 7.18
N THR A 114 11.97 -5.23 7.09
CA THR A 114 13.01 -6.24 6.88
C THR A 114 13.31 -6.93 8.22
N PRO A 115 13.05 -8.25 8.38
CA PRO A 115 13.23 -8.93 9.66
C PRO A 115 14.65 -8.80 10.21
N TRP A 116 14.78 -8.69 11.54
CA TRP A 116 16.09 -8.51 12.17
C TRP A 116 17.07 -9.63 11.82
N SER A 117 16.60 -10.87 11.67
CA SER A 117 17.40 -12.02 11.25
C SER A 117 17.99 -11.87 9.85
N SER A 118 17.24 -11.24 8.94
CA SER A 118 17.61 -11.05 7.52
C SER A 118 18.36 -9.74 7.28
N THR A 119 18.39 -8.85 8.27
CA THR A 119 19.11 -7.58 8.18
C THR A 119 20.63 -7.79 8.14
N VAL A 120 21.33 -7.20 7.17
CA VAL A 120 22.80 -7.16 7.17
C VAL A 120 23.28 -6.17 8.23
N LYS A 121 24.18 -6.63 9.10
CA LYS A 121 24.65 -5.90 10.29
C LYS A 121 26.17 -6.00 10.35
N ILE A 122 26.82 -4.97 10.88
CA ILE A 122 28.27 -4.99 11.11
C ILE A 122 28.56 -5.04 12.61
N SER A 123 29.58 -5.80 12.99
CA SER A 123 30.05 -5.82 14.38
C SER A 123 31.02 -4.68 14.61
N ARG A 124 30.97 -4.09 15.81
CA ARG A 124 31.96 -3.11 16.27
C ARG A 124 33.40 -3.65 16.26
N SER A 125 33.58 -4.95 16.38
CA SER A 125 34.90 -5.59 16.37
C SER A 125 35.47 -5.79 14.97
N MET A 126 34.69 -5.57 13.91
CA MET A 126 35.17 -5.69 12.52
C MET A 126 36.23 -4.63 12.20
N SER A 127 37.20 -5.04 11.39
CA SER A 127 38.20 -4.16 10.79
C SER A 127 37.62 -3.26 9.71
N ASP A 128 38.33 -2.17 9.38
CA ASP A 128 37.92 -1.26 8.30
C ASP A 128 37.91 -1.94 6.93
N GLU A 129 38.68 -3.01 6.76
CA GLU A 129 38.76 -3.82 5.54
C GLU A 129 37.53 -4.72 5.41
N GLU A 130 37.14 -5.41 6.48
CA GLU A 130 35.91 -6.24 6.49
C GLU A 130 34.66 -5.39 6.28
N ILE A 131 34.60 -4.22 6.90
CA ILE A 131 33.45 -3.30 6.73
C ILE A 131 33.40 -2.78 5.29
N LEU A 132 34.56 -2.46 4.68
CA LEU A 132 34.60 -2.12 3.27
C LEU A 132 34.09 -3.28 2.40
N GLN A 133 34.47 -4.51 2.71
CA GLN A 133 34.03 -5.68 1.95
C GLN A 133 32.50 -5.80 1.98
N VAL A 134 31.87 -5.69 3.15
CA VAL A 134 30.41 -5.68 3.29
C VAL A 134 29.76 -4.54 2.49
N ILE A 135 30.37 -3.35 2.50
CA ILE A 135 29.89 -2.19 1.75
C ILE A 135 30.03 -2.39 0.24
N THR A 136 31.05 -3.10 -0.23
CA THR A 136 31.28 -3.33 -1.66
C THR A 136 30.46 -4.49 -2.21
N GLU A 137 30.09 -5.46 -1.37
CA GLU A 137 29.30 -6.64 -1.75
C GLU A 137 27.79 -6.36 -1.76
N GLY A 138 27.33 -5.29 -1.11
CA GLY A 138 25.92 -4.94 -1.06
C GLY A 138 25.63 -3.46 -1.28
N HIS A 139 24.38 -3.16 -1.60
CA HIS A 139 23.92 -1.81 -1.94
C HIS A 139 23.33 -1.12 -0.72
N PHE A 140 24.19 -0.82 0.26
CA PHE A 140 23.75 -0.21 1.51
C PHE A 140 24.07 1.29 1.55
N SER A 141 23.13 2.09 2.06
CA SER A 141 23.40 3.47 2.48
C SER A 141 23.69 3.57 3.97
N ARG A 142 23.09 2.68 4.76
CA ARG A 142 23.13 2.65 6.23
C ARG A 142 23.22 1.20 6.70
N LEU A 143 24.01 0.97 7.74
CA LEU A 143 24.17 -0.36 8.34
C LEU A 143 24.00 -0.28 9.86
N PRO A 144 23.15 -1.13 10.46
CA PRO A 144 23.11 -1.29 11.91
C PRO A 144 24.44 -1.84 12.43
N VAL A 145 24.90 -1.30 13.55
CA VAL A 145 26.13 -1.71 14.24
C VAL A 145 25.76 -2.39 15.54
N VAL A 146 26.23 -3.63 15.71
CA VAL A 146 26.02 -4.43 16.92
C VAL A 146 27.31 -4.57 17.73
N ASP A 147 27.15 -4.81 19.03
CA ASP A 147 28.23 -5.20 19.92
C ASP A 147 28.59 -6.70 19.77
N GLU A 148 29.51 -7.18 20.62
CA GLU A 148 29.93 -8.59 20.63
C GLU A 148 28.82 -9.57 21.07
N ASN A 149 27.78 -9.07 21.74
CA ASN A 149 26.61 -9.84 22.19
C ASN A 149 25.46 -9.80 21.18
N GLY A 150 25.58 -9.02 20.10
CA GLY A 150 24.54 -8.83 19.09
C GLY A 150 23.53 -7.73 19.44
N GLU A 151 23.77 -6.93 20.49
CA GLU A 151 22.94 -5.79 20.86
C GLU A 151 23.24 -4.59 19.96
N LEU A 152 22.20 -3.88 19.53
CA LEU A 152 22.34 -2.70 18.67
C LEU A 152 22.99 -1.53 19.41
N GLU A 153 24.15 -1.06 18.95
CA GLU A 153 24.80 0.15 19.47
C GLU A 153 24.43 1.43 18.69
N GLY A 154 24.15 1.32 17.38
CA GLY A 154 23.90 2.51 16.54
C GLY A 154 23.77 2.20 15.06
N ILE A 155 23.67 3.25 14.24
CA ILE A 155 23.59 3.14 12.78
C ILE A 155 24.80 3.82 12.14
N LEU A 156 25.50 3.12 11.25
CA LEU A 156 26.60 3.65 10.47
C LEU A 156 26.09 4.19 9.13
N HIS A 157 26.37 5.47 8.85
CA HIS A 157 26.17 6.03 7.52
C HIS A 157 27.41 5.77 6.64
N ILE A 158 27.25 5.01 5.56
CA ILE A 158 28.37 4.53 4.74
C ILE A 158 29.13 5.71 4.13
N ARG A 159 28.43 6.76 3.70
CA ARG A 159 29.06 7.99 3.19
C ARG A 159 29.93 8.68 4.24
N LYS A 160 29.56 8.65 5.53
CA LYS A 160 30.39 9.20 6.62
C LYS A 160 31.65 8.35 6.83
N PHE A 161 31.50 7.02 6.82
CA PHE A 161 32.61 6.08 6.93
C PHE A 161 33.64 6.24 5.82
N LEU A 162 33.19 6.22 4.55
CA LEU A 162 34.07 6.37 3.39
C LEU A 162 34.83 7.70 3.42
N LYS A 163 34.16 8.81 3.78
CA LYS A 163 34.82 10.11 3.96
C LYS A 163 35.88 10.11 5.06
N ALA A 164 35.65 9.40 6.16
CA ALA A 164 36.62 9.27 7.23
C ALA A 164 37.85 8.48 6.78
N LYS A 165 37.63 7.35 6.08
CA LYS A 165 38.68 6.49 5.53
C LYS A 165 39.55 7.21 4.51
N ILE A 166 38.95 7.93 3.55
CA ILE A 166 39.67 8.74 2.55
C ILE A 166 40.54 9.82 3.20
N ARG A 167 40.11 10.40 4.33
CA ARG A 167 40.86 11.41 5.09
C ARG A 167 41.96 10.81 5.99
N GLY A 168 42.23 9.51 5.89
CA GLY A 168 43.25 8.82 6.69
C GLY A 168 42.92 8.73 8.18
N ARG A 169 41.65 8.92 8.57
CA ARG A 169 41.20 8.69 9.95
C ARG A 169 40.94 7.20 10.12
N LYS A 170 41.66 6.55 11.04
CA LYS A 170 41.41 5.14 11.36
C LYS A 170 40.04 4.99 12.04
N ALA A 171 39.22 4.16 11.40
CA ALA A 171 38.20 3.26 11.91
C ALA A 171 37.10 3.71 12.88
N LEU A 172 35.96 3.05 12.70
CA LEU A 172 34.74 2.94 13.49
C LEU A 172 34.85 2.82 15.03
N LYS A 173 36.04 2.87 15.63
CA LYS A 173 36.22 2.81 17.09
C LYS A 173 35.57 3.97 17.84
N ALA A 174 35.33 5.08 17.16
CA ALA A 174 34.68 6.22 17.76
C ALA A 174 33.16 6.05 17.63
N ARG A 175 32.48 5.72 18.75
CA ARG A 175 31.01 5.83 18.90
C ARG A 175 30.45 7.13 18.33
N SER A 176 31.26 8.19 18.23
CA SER A 176 30.93 9.46 17.59
C SER A 176 30.61 9.39 16.09
N MET A 177 30.91 8.29 15.40
CA MET A 177 30.52 8.10 13.99
C MET A 177 29.18 7.40 13.82
N LEU A 178 28.63 6.81 14.89
CA LEU A 178 27.33 6.16 14.88
C LEU A 178 26.25 7.20 15.13
N ASP A 179 25.26 7.20 14.25
CA ASP A 179 24.03 7.94 14.47
C ASP A 179 23.15 7.15 15.46
N LYS A 180 22.42 7.87 16.32
CA LYS A 180 21.48 7.23 17.25
C LYS A 180 20.36 6.56 16.46
N PRO A 181 19.98 5.31 16.79
CA PRO A 181 18.85 4.67 16.13
C PRO A 181 17.56 5.42 16.43
N PHE A 182 16.72 5.55 15.41
CA PHE A 182 15.34 6.01 15.54
C PHE A 182 14.45 4.77 15.65
N TYR A 183 13.49 4.76 16.58
CA TYR A 183 12.69 3.58 16.88
C TYR A 183 11.23 3.82 16.52
N LEU A 184 10.60 2.81 15.92
CA LEU A 184 9.17 2.79 15.60
C LEU A 184 8.50 1.53 16.19
N PRO A 185 7.22 1.61 16.61
CA PRO A 185 6.45 0.44 17.00
C PRO A 185 6.11 -0.48 15.81
N LEU A 186 6.10 -1.80 16.03
CA LEU A 186 5.79 -2.80 15.01
C LEU A 186 4.42 -2.62 14.32
N TYR A 187 3.41 -2.17 15.07
CA TYR A 187 2.04 -2.02 14.57
C TYR A 187 1.65 -0.56 14.30
N MET A 188 2.64 0.32 14.13
CA MET A 188 2.39 1.69 13.69
C MET A 188 1.87 1.67 12.24
N PRO A 189 0.84 2.47 11.89
CA PRO A 189 0.45 2.68 10.50
C PRO A 189 1.62 3.16 9.64
N ILE A 190 1.70 2.74 8.37
CA ILE A 190 2.87 3.03 7.52
C ILE A 190 2.93 4.50 7.07
N ASP A 191 1.79 5.17 6.95
CA ASP A 191 1.67 6.62 6.73
C ASP A 191 2.25 7.41 7.91
N ASP A 192 1.86 7.06 9.14
CA ASP A 192 2.43 7.62 10.37
C ASP A 192 3.95 7.36 10.46
N ALA A 193 4.39 6.17 10.05
CA ALA A 193 5.80 5.79 10.03
C ALA A 193 6.61 6.62 9.02
N LEU A 194 6.07 6.86 7.83
CA LEU A 194 6.67 7.71 6.80
C LEU A 194 6.80 9.15 7.28
N ASP A 195 5.74 9.70 7.88
CA ASP A 195 5.73 11.04 8.47
C ASP A 195 6.75 11.18 9.62
N ALA A 196 6.85 10.15 10.45
CA ALA A 196 7.82 10.10 11.54
C ALA A 196 9.27 10.07 11.03
N LEU A 197 9.55 9.27 10.00
CA LEU A 197 10.86 9.20 9.33
C LEU A 197 11.23 10.54 8.68
N SER A 198 10.30 11.13 7.93
CA SER A 198 10.44 12.44 7.26
C SER A 198 10.72 13.56 8.27
N SER A 199 9.92 13.63 9.35
CA SER A 199 10.06 14.63 10.41
C SER A 199 11.39 14.52 11.15
N ASN A 200 11.88 13.31 11.38
CA ASN A 200 13.18 13.06 12.00
C ASN A 200 14.35 13.15 11.02
N ARG A 201 14.09 13.39 9.73
CA ARG A 201 15.10 13.35 8.64
C ARG A 201 15.92 12.06 8.66
N SER A 202 15.28 10.96 9.04
CA SER A 202 15.86 9.62 9.04
C SER A 202 15.30 8.85 7.86
N HIS A 203 16.15 8.07 7.19
CA HIS A 203 15.71 7.19 6.10
C HIS A 203 15.63 5.72 6.56
N MET A 204 15.95 5.45 7.83
CA MET A 204 15.93 4.12 8.40
C MET A 204 15.48 4.22 9.86
N ALA A 205 14.61 3.31 10.28
CA ALA A 205 14.21 3.12 11.65
C ALA A 205 14.40 1.66 12.08
N ILE A 206 14.59 1.48 13.38
CA ILE A 206 14.58 0.18 14.04
C ILE A 206 13.18 -0.08 14.55
N VAL A 207 12.60 -1.21 14.17
CA VAL A 207 11.24 -1.57 14.55
C VAL A 207 11.29 -2.38 15.84
N GLN A 208 10.52 -1.97 16.85
CA GLN A 208 10.43 -2.66 18.14
C GLN A 208 9.07 -3.30 18.36
N ARG A 209 9.10 -4.46 19.03
CA ARG A 209 7.92 -5.14 19.56
C ARG A 209 7.49 -4.50 20.88
N GLY A 210 6.30 -4.85 21.36
CA GLY A 210 5.77 -4.35 22.64
C GLY A 210 6.58 -4.77 23.87
N ASP A 211 7.43 -5.79 23.76
CA ASP A 211 8.36 -6.24 24.81
C ASP A 211 9.73 -5.53 24.77
N GLY A 212 9.93 -4.60 23.82
CA GLY A 212 11.19 -3.88 23.62
C GLY A 212 12.23 -4.62 22.77
N SER A 213 11.95 -5.85 22.33
CA SER A 213 12.82 -6.58 21.40
C SER A 213 12.77 -5.98 20.00
N ILE A 214 13.87 -6.10 19.25
CA ILE A 214 13.95 -5.61 17.87
C ILE A 214 13.25 -6.61 16.95
N ALA A 215 12.22 -6.15 16.24
CA ALA A 215 11.54 -6.91 15.20
C ALA A 215 12.34 -6.91 13.89
N GLY A 216 12.92 -5.76 13.54
CA GLY A 216 13.62 -5.57 12.28
C GLY A 216 13.94 -4.10 12.03
N ILE A 217 14.10 -3.76 10.75
CA ILE A 217 14.30 -2.40 10.27
C ILE A 217 13.25 -2.05 9.23
N VAL A 218 13.00 -0.76 9.05
CA VAL A 218 12.19 -0.23 7.95
C VAL A 218 12.88 0.99 7.38
N THR A 219 12.85 1.14 6.06
CA THR A 219 13.42 2.29 5.35
C THR A 219 12.33 3.10 4.66
N VAL A 220 12.66 4.31 4.21
CA VAL A 220 11.72 5.13 3.44
C VAL A 220 11.44 4.47 2.10
N GLU A 221 12.46 3.83 1.54
CA GLU A 221 12.43 3.08 0.30
C GLU A 221 11.41 1.92 0.40
N ASP A 222 11.48 1.10 1.45
CA ASP A 222 10.52 -0.02 1.67
C ASP A 222 9.07 0.48 1.80
N ILE A 223 8.86 1.66 2.42
CA ILE A 223 7.50 2.23 2.58
C ILE A 223 6.98 2.77 1.25
N LEU A 224 7.83 3.40 0.44
CA LEU A 224 7.44 3.93 -0.86
C LEU A 224 7.17 2.82 -1.88
N GLU A 225 7.85 1.68 -1.76
CA GLU A 225 7.62 0.50 -2.58
C GLU A 225 6.18 -0.03 -2.46
N GLU A 226 5.57 0.05 -1.27
CA GLU A 226 4.15 -0.29 -1.10
C GLU A 226 3.18 0.65 -1.81
N LEU A 227 3.60 1.88 -2.14
CA LEU A 227 2.76 2.86 -2.85
C LEU A 227 2.94 2.78 -4.36
N VAL A 228 4.17 2.55 -4.81
CA VAL A 228 4.57 2.71 -6.21
C VAL A 228 4.75 1.36 -6.91
N GLY A 229 4.79 0.25 -6.15
CA GLY A 229 5.30 -1.03 -6.64
C GLY A 229 6.83 -1.04 -6.66
N GLU A 230 7.41 -2.11 -7.22
CA GLU A 230 8.87 -2.29 -7.32
C GLU A 230 9.50 -1.08 -8.03
N ILE A 231 10.29 -0.31 -7.29
CA ILE A 231 11.04 0.81 -7.85
C ILE A 231 12.30 0.21 -8.48
N TYR A 232 12.33 0.16 -9.81
CA TYR A 232 13.51 -0.28 -10.55
C TYR A 232 14.73 0.58 -10.16
N ASP A 233 15.73 -0.03 -9.53
CA ASP A 233 17.03 0.61 -9.32
C ASP A 233 17.75 0.72 -10.68
N GLU A 234 18.41 1.85 -10.95
CA GLU A 234 19.06 2.12 -12.25
C GLU A 234 20.14 1.07 -12.58
N GLU A 235 20.65 0.34 -11.58
CA GLU A 235 21.66 -0.71 -11.72
C GLU A 235 21.07 -2.14 -11.73
N GLU A 236 19.82 -2.33 -11.31
CA GLU A 236 19.11 -3.61 -11.39
C GLU A 236 18.46 -3.70 -12.76
N GLY A 237 19.13 -4.38 -13.69
CA GLY A 237 18.64 -4.59 -15.05
C GLY A 237 17.31 -5.35 -15.09
N GLY A 238 16.20 -4.62 -14.94
CA GLY A 238 14.85 -4.97 -15.37
C GLY A 238 14.29 -6.31 -14.90
N LEU A 239 14.68 -6.82 -13.72
CA LEU A 239 14.09 -8.02 -13.15
C LEU A 239 13.58 -7.73 -11.73
N PRO A 240 12.29 -7.99 -11.44
CA PRO A 240 11.70 -7.84 -10.11
C PRO A 240 12.22 -8.94 -9.16
N LYS A 241 12.12 -8.69 -7.86
CA LYS A 241 12.46 -9.67 -6.80
C LYS A 241 11.45 -10.81 -6.69
#